data_AF-A0A4Y2EHP8-F1
#
_entry.id   AF-A0A4Y2EHP8-F1
#
_cell.length_a   1.000
_cell.length_b   1.000
_cell.length_c   1.000
_cell.angle_alpha   90.00
_cell.angle_beta   90.00
_cell.angle_gamma   90.00
#
_symmetry.space_group_name_H-M   'P 1'
#
loop_
_entity.id
_entity.type
_entity.pdbx_description
1 polymer ?
#
loop_
_entity_poly.entity_id
_entity_poly.type
_entity_poly.pdbx_seq_one_letter_code
_entity_poly.pdbx_strand_id
1 'polypeptide(L)' 'MHFISGGNKRKLSVAIALIGSPPLILLDEPTAGVDPVSRRKIWSILSQARNNTGAAVLLTTH' A
#
# COMPACT_ATOMS: atom_id res chain seq x y z
N MET A 1 -10.05 17.42 -14.62
CA MET A 1 -9.09 16.46 -15.23
C MET A 1 -8.47 15.61 -14.13
N HIS A 2 -8.68 14.30 -14.13
CA HIS A 2 -7.98 13.38 -13.22
C HIS A 2 -6.88 12.66 -14.00
N PHE A 3 -5.62 13.09 -13.82
CA PHE A 3 -4.45 12.63 -14.58
C PHE A 3 -3.91 11.24 -14.17
N ILE A 4 -4.60 10.51 -13.29
CA ILE A 4 -4.12 9.23 -12.73
C ILE A 4 -5.27 8.24 -12.58
N SER A 5 -5.07 7.03 -13.09
CA SER A 5 -6.02 5.91 -12.97
C SER A 5 -6.28 5.55 -11.51
N GLY A 6 -7.44 4.95 -11.21
CA GLY A 6 -7.78 4.54 -9.83
C GLY A 6 -6.71 3.66 -9.18
N GLY A 7 -6.12 2.73 -9.94
CA GLY A 7 -5.01 1.90 -9.46
C GLY A 7 -3.72 2.69 -9.18
N ASN A 8 -3.41 3.73 -9.97
CA ASN A 8 -2.26 4.59 -9.71
C ASN A 8 -2.47 5.47 -8.46
N LYS A 9 -3.69 5.96 -8.23
CA LYS A 9 -4.03 6.67 -6.99
C LYS A 9 -3.85 5.79 -5.75
N ARG A 10 -4.27 4.52 -5.80
CA ARG A 10 -4.07 3.56 -4.70
C ARG A 10 -2.58 3.31 -4.43
N LYS A 11 -1.78 3.08 -5.48
CA LYS A 11 -0.32 2.91 -5.34
C LYS A 11 0.34 4.14 -4.72
N LEU A 12 -0.08 5.34 -5.11
CA LEU A 12 0.41 6.58 -4.51
C LEU A 12 0.03 6.69 -3.03
N SER A 13 -1.21 6.35 -2.67
CA SER A 13 -1.65 6.34 -1.27
C SER A 13 -0.84 5.36 -0.42
N VAL A 14 -0.56 4.16 -0.93
CA VAL A 14 0.33 3.19 -0.26
C VAL A 14 1.74 3.77 -0.09
N ALA A 15 2.30 4.40 -1.12
CA ALA A 15 3.61 5.02 -1.04
C ALA A 15 3.65 6.12 0.03
N ILE A 16 2.63 6.98 0.10
CA ILE A 16 2.51 8.02 1.12
C ILE A 16 2.46 7.42 2.53
N ALA A 17 1.70 6.34 2.73
CA ALA A 17 1.59 5.66 4.01
C ALA A 17 2.91 5.02 4.51
N LEU A 18 3.90 4.89 3.63
CA LEU A 18 5.22 4.33 3.95
C LEU A 18 6.29 5.40 4.20
N ILE A 19 6.02 6.66 3.86
CA ILE A 19 6.98 7.76 4.04
C ILE A 19 7.27 7.93 5.53
N GLY A 20 8.57 8.03 5.86
CA GLY A 20 9.01 8.25 7.25
C GLY A 20 9.07 6.99 8.10
N SER A 21 8.92 5.80 7.51
CA SER A 21 9.02 4.51 8.23
C SER A 21 8.12 4.46 9.48
N PRO A 22 6.80 4.72 9.35
CA PRO A 22 5.92 4.78 10.50
C PRO A 22 5.84 3.41 11.20
N PRO A 23 5.70 3.37 12.53
CA PRO A 23 5.56 2.12 13.28
C PRO A 23 4.20 1.42 13.03
N LEU A 24 3.24 2.15 12.44
CA LEU A 24 1.91 1.64 12.10
C LEU A 24 1.52 2.11 10.70
N ILE A 25 1.19 1.16 9.82
CA ILE A 25 0.73 1.40 8.45
C ILE A 25 -0.73 0.96 8.38
N LEU A 26 -1.64 1.90 8.13
CA LEU A 26 -3.07 1.67 7.97
C LEU A 26 -3.45 1.82 6.50
N LEU A 27 -4.06 0.79 5.91
CA LEU A 27 -4.52 0.83 4.52
C LEU A 27 -5.96 0.36 4.41
N ASP A 28 -6.82 1.23 3.86
CA ASP A 28 -8.22 0.91 3.61
C ASP A 28 -8.42 0.45 2.16
N GLU A 29 -8.79 -0.82 1.98
CA GLU A 29 -8.93 -1.48 0.67
C GLU A 29 -7.79 -1.20 -0.35
N PRO A 30 -6.52 -1.45 0.01
CA PRO A 30 -5.37 -1.06 -0.82
C PRO A 30 -5.28 -1.82 -2.14
N THR A 31 -6.02 -2.92 -2.29
CA THR A 31 -5.94 -3.82 -3.44
C THR A 31 -7.17 -3.77 -4.36
N ALA A 32 -8.17 -2.93 -4.04
CA ALA A 32 -9.39 -2.78 -4.82
C ALA A 32 -9.12 -2.11 -6.18
N GLY A 33 -9.53 -2.78 -7.26
CA GLY A 33 -9.31 -2.28 -8.64
C GLY A 33 -7.85 -2.23 -9.07
N VAL A 34 -6.96 -2.94 -8.38
CA VAL A 34 -5.53 -3.09 -8.72
C VAL A 34 -5.31 -4.44 -9.41
N ASP A 35 -4.52 -4.46 -10.48
CA ASP A 35 -4.21 -5.68 -11.22
C ASP A 35 -3.42 -6.70 -10.37
N PRO A 36 -3.46 -8.01 -10.69
CA PRO A 36 -2.82 -9.05 -9.89
C PRO A 36 -1.29 -8.90 -9.71
N VAL A 37 -0.60 -8.24 -10.65
CA VAL A 37 0.85 -8.01 -10.57
C VAL A 37 1.14 -6.88 -9.60
N SER A 38 0.41 -5.77 -9.71
CA SER A 38 0.53 -4.64 -8.79
C SER A 38 0.14 -5.01 -7.35
N ARG A 39 -0.86 -5.89 -7.16
CA ARG A 39 -1.21 -6.43 -5.84
C ARG A 39 -0.04 -7.14 -5.16
N ARG A 40 0.65 -8.02 -5.89
CA ARG A 40 1.84 -8.72 -5.38
C ARG A 40 2.98 -7.75 -5.03
N LYS A 41 3.16 -6.70 -5.84
CA LYS A 41 4.15 -5.64 -5.54
C LYS A 41 3.81 -4.90 -4.24
N ILE A 42 2.55 -4.51 -4.03
CA ILE A 42 2.09 -3.88 -2.78
C ILE A 42 2.42 -4.77 -1.58
N TRP A 43 2.07 -6.06 -1.64
CA TRP A 43 2.38 -7.03 -0.58
C TRP A 43 3.88 -7.17 -0.30
N SER A 44 4.71 -7.24 -1.35
CA SER A 44 6.17 -7.31 -1.21
C SER A 44 6.70 -6.07 -0.49
N ILE A 45 6.22 -4.88 -0.84
CA ILE A 45 6.66 -3.62 -0.22
C ILE A 45 6.24 -3.58 1.26
N LEU A 46 5.00 -3.96 1.58
CA LEU A 46 4.53 -4.01 2.97
C LEU A 46 5.30 -5.03 3.81
N SER A 47 5.61 -6.20 3.25
CA SER A 47 6.44 -7.19 3.94
C SER A 47 7.86 -6.68 4.18
N GLN A 48 8.44 -5.96 3.23
CA GLN A 48 9.76 -5.34 3.40
C GLN A 48 9.73 -4.24 4.46
N ALA A 49 8.71 -3.38 4.44
CA ALA A 49 8.52 -2.35 5.46
C ALA A 49 8.45 -2.97 6.86
N ARG A 50 7.58 -3.99 7.05
CA ARG A 50 7.48 -4.72 8.31
C ARG A 50 8.80 -5.34 8.74
N ASN A 51 9.51 -6.02 7.84
CA ASN A 51 10.75 -6.72 8.18
C ASN A 51 11.90 -5.75 8.52
N ASN A 52 11.95 -4.59 7.86
CA ASN A 52 13.04 -3.63 8.04
C ASN A 52 12.84 -2.71 9.24
N THR A 53 11.59 -2.35 9.56
CA THR A 53 11.28 -1.34 10.59
C THR A 53 10.53 -1.89 11.79
N GLY A 54 10.03 -3.14 11.71
CA GLY A 54 9.12 -3.70 12.72
C GLY A 54 7.71 -3.11 12.66
N ALA A 55 7.37 -2.36 11.60
CA ALA A 55 6.07 -1.70 11.50
C ALA A 55 4.89 -2.70 11.52
N ALA A 56 3.88 -2.40 12.33
CA ALA A 56 2.59 -3.08 12.28
C ALA A 56 1.83 -2.64 11.02
N VAL A 57 1.19 -3.59 10.34
CA VAL A 57 0.43 -3.33 9.11
C VAL A 57 -1.00 -3.78 9.33
N LEU A 58 -1.96 -2.85 9.25
CA LEU A 58 -3.39 -3.13 9.30
C LEU A 58 -4.01 -2.80 7.94
N LEU A 59 -4.74 -3.77 7.40
CA LEU A 59 -5.34 -3.72 6.08
C LEU A 59 -6.81 -4.10 6.19
N THR A 60 -7.70 -3.36 5.54
CA THR A 60 -9.07 -3.80 5.31
C THR A 60 -9.21 -4.32 3.87
N THR A 61 -10.04 -5.33 3.70
CA THR A 61 -10.45 -5.85 2.39
C THR A 61 -11.94 -6.17 2.45
N HIS A 62 -12.61 -6.05 1.31
CA HIS A 62 -13.89 -6.72 1.07
C HIS A 62 -13.70 -8.23 0.89
#